data_AF-A0A8S3UMM0-F1
#
_entry.id   AF-A0A8S3UMM0-F1
#
_cell.length_a   1.000
_cell.length_b   1.000
_cell.length_c   1.000
_cell.angle_alpha   90.00
_cell.angle_beta   90.00
_cell.angle_gamma   90.00
#
_symmetry.space_group_name_H-M   'P 1'
#
loop_
_entity.id
_entity.type
_entity.pdbx_description
1 polymer ?
#
loop_
_entity_poly.entity_id
_entity_poly.type
_entity_poly.pdbx_seq_one_letter_code
_entity_poly.pdbx_strand_id
1 'polypeptide(L)'
;MTEDQKKEAKRVAHVKKQNTIADCISSDMNTCQAVVKPDCSKASCKNQLRPSFLDINEVPQAIRQSITKATVEFAGVKFKTKATSGEEYLSHVTKGVIGRLLKPSHFPNMNRIVICEEKYSFTPDDFKAATRVKRQKTSATSISHLKLESRILSDDKMSKSALIQTELGKRLISNYLARNLQNLDIKSDIIVDIDSELVLNTSCLHTEGDCSCPYKSYSTPIRGTFSKVDGFLHQQLLHHLKQRKGEAEMSQVVWLDDMKNELLVNDAIVSVVTSADIDSIVIHLFSLSLFWQRDESGSFKNKVYVLLQKQKSELYDITGIIELLESRFSRKSICTIAISLCLGGNDFIPKYQGISHEKWLSVIIDTPGALQNLVHLSNEPALEKPTGILSEDLYLEIVKRLYCPQNINSELLSLDEVRQISIKPPGKPIRHPKLWMPPKSALKQVLKLINCQIAYLLTTWKHDAVLPDFQKDGCLRKDASGNVHYDFGKDARIEKLRTNYA
;
A
#
# COMPACT_ATOMS: atom_id res chain seq x y z
N MET A 1 -38.85 36.68 25.12
CA MET A 1 -37.91 35.96 26.01
C MET A 1 -37.39 36.93 27.05
N THR A 2 -37.61 36.64 28.32
CA THR A 2 -37.03 37.39 29.44
C THR A 2 -35.51 37.19 29.50
N GLU A 3 -34.81 38.05 30.22
CA GLU A 3 -33.35 37.96 30.34
C GLU A 3 -32.90 36.64 30.99
N ASP A 4 -33.69 36.13 31.94
CA ASP A 4 -33.47 34.82 32.58
C ASP A 4 -33.66 33.66 31.60
N GLN A 5 -34.65 33.75 30.70
CA GLN A 5 -34.83 32.75 29.63
C GLN A 5 -33.64 32.74 28.66
N LYS A 6 -32.99 33.89 28.41
CA LYS A 6 -31.77 33.95 27.59
C LYS A 6 -30.56 33.36 28.31
N LYS A 7 -30.42 33.58 29.63
CA LYS A 7 -29.35 32.97 30.45
C LYS A 7 -29.51 31.45 30.52
N GLU A 8 -30.73 30.97 30.74
CA GLU A 8 -30.99 29.53 30.82
C GLU A 8 -30.81 28.84 29.46
N ALA A 9 -31.26 29.45 28.35
CA ALA A 9 -30.99 28.92 27.02
C ALA A 9 -29.48 28.80 26.71
N LYS A 10 -28.67 29.79 27.14
CA LYS A 10 -27.21 29.72 27.02
C LYS A 10 -26.62 28.61 27.88
N ARG A 11 -27.10 28.42 29.11
CA ARG A 11 -26.65 27.35 30.01
C ARG A 11 -26.97 25.97 29.42
N VAL A 12 -28.20 25.76 28.97
CA VAL A 12 -28.66 24.50 28.34
C VAL A 12 -27.88 24.23 27.06
N ALA A 13 -27.63 25.23 26.22
CA ALA A 13 -26.81 25.07 25.01
C ALA A 13 -25.35 24.71 25.36
N HIS A 14 -24.80 25.30 26.42
CA HIS A 14 -23.46 24.97 26.90
C HIS A 14 -23.37 23.53 27.42
N VAL A 15 -24.33 23.11 28.26
CA VAL A 15 -24.42 21.73 28.77
C VAL A 15 -24.62 20.74 27.64
N LYS A 16 -25.52 21.02 26.69
CA LYS A 16 -25.73 20.17 25.51
C LYS A 16 -24.45 20.03 24.68
N LYS A 17 -23.71 21.13 24.47
CA LYS A 17 -22.41 21.10 23.80
C LYS A 17 -21.38 20.28 24.57
N GLN A 18 -21.33 20.40 25.90
CA GLN A 18 -20.43 19.60 26.73
C GLN A 18 -20.79 18.12 26.71
N ASN A 19 -22.07 17.77 26.77
CA ASN A 19 -22.55 16.39 26.66
C ASN A 19 -22.26 15.81 25.28
N THR A 20 -22.51 16.56 24.19
CA THR A 20 -22.12 16.12 22.85
C THR A 20 -20.61 15.90 22.74
N ILE A 21 -19.78 16.77 23.34
CA ILE A 21 -18.33 16.56 23.39
C ILE A 21 -17.98 15.32 24.23
N ALA A 22 -18.64 15.11 25.37
CA ALA A 22 -18.42 13.94 26.22
C ALA A 22 -18.83 12.64 25.52
N ASP A 23 -19.99 12.61 24.86
CA ASP A 23 -20.52 11.50 24.06
C ASP A 23 -19.64 11.22 22.84
N CYS A 24 -19.14 12.29 22.20
CA CYS A 24 -18.14 12.17 21.14
C CYS A 24 -16.79 11.67 21.64
N ILE A 25 -16.44 11.82 22.92
CA ILE A 25 -15.17 11.34 23.49
C ILE A 25 -15.32 9.95 24.13
N SER A 26 -16.51 9.59 24.62
CA SER A 26 -16.81 8.32 25.30
C SER A 26 -17.24 7.20 24.34
N SER A 27 -17.52 7.53 23.08
CA SER A 27 -17.77 6.56 22.01
C SER A 27 -16.44 5.96 21.52
N ASP A 28 -16.26 4.64 21.69
CA ASP A 28 -15.11 3.88 21.18
C ASP A 28 -14.87 4.09 19.67
N MET A 29 -15.93 4.37 18.89
CA MET A 29 -15.79 4.71 17.48
C MET A 29 -15.04 6.02 17.24
N ASN A 30 -15.18 7.02 18.12
CA ASN A 30 -14.52 8.31 17.96
C ASN A 30 -13.10 8.32 18.51
N THR A 31 -12.78 7.42 19.43
CA THR A 31 -11.41 7.09 19.82
C THR A 31 -10.58 6.64 18.63
N CYS A 32 -11.20 5.92 17.69
CA CYS A 32 -10.60 5.58 16.41
C CYS A 32 -10.65 6.72 15.39
N GLN A 33 -11.69 7.57 15.38
CA GLN A 33 -11.74 8.74 14.47
C GLN A 33 -10.69 9.81 14.79
N ALA A 34 -10.21 9.92 16.03
CA ALA A 34 -9.07 10.77 16.37
C ALA A 34 -7.76 10.32 15.68
N VAL A 35 -7.66 9.04 15.30
CA VAL A 35 -6.52 8.46 14.56
C VAL A 35 -6.71 8.54 13.03
N VAL A 36 -7.86 9.06 12.56
CA VAL A 36 -8.18 9.14 11.12
C VAL A 36 -8.04 10.58 10.61
N LYS A 37 -7.19 10.73 9.57
CA LYS A 37 -6.84 11.96 8.85
C LYS A 37 -7.86 13.11 8.98
N PRO A 38 -7.50 14.29 9.54
CA PRO A 38 -8.15 15.52 9.10
C PRO A 38 -7.87 15.69 7.61
N ASP A 39 -8.92 16.01 6.87
CA ASP A 39 -8.98 16.06 5.42
C ASP A 39 -7.84 16.89 4.79
N CYS A 40 -6.80 16.24 4.27
CA CYS A 40 -5.70 16.89 3.53
C CYS A 40 -6.09 17.23 2.08
N SER A 41 -7.35 17.01 1.66
CA SER A 41 -7.75 17.13 0.25
C SER A 41 -8.12 18.55 -0.22
N LYS A 42 -7.91 19.60 0.58
CA LYS A 42 -8.23 20.98 0.15
C LYS A 42 -7.01 21.88 0.02
N ALA A 43 -6.20 21.60 -1.00
CA ALA A 43 -5.75 22.69 -1.86
C ALA A 43 -6.79 22.81 -2.98
N SER A 44 -7.42 23.99 -3.13
CA SER A 44 -8.33 24.26 -4.23
C SER A 44 -7.56 24.34 -5.55
N CYS A 45 -7.17 23.20 -6.11
CA CYS A 45 -6.63 23.12 -7.46
C CYS A 45 -7.77 23.22 -8.49
N LYS A 46 -8.46 24.36 -8.51
CA LYS A 46 -9.23 24.81 -9.67
C LYS A 46 -8.28 25.50 -10.63
N ASN A 47 -7.46 24.71 -11.30
CA ASN A 47 -6.88 25.03 -12.60
C ASN A 47 -6.44 23.69 -13.19
N GLN A 48 -7.24 23.18 -14.13
CA GLN A 48 -6.90 22.02 -14.95
C GLN A 48 -5.76 22.42 -15.89
N LEU A 49 -4.54 22.52 -15.34
CA LEU A 49 -3.33 22.42 -16.14
C LEU A 49 -3.34 21.02 -16.76
N ARG A 50 -3.21 20.98 -18.08
CA ARG A 50 -2.95 19.74 -18.83
C ARG A 50 -1.81 19.00 -18.09
N PRO A 51 -1.87 17.67 -17.94
CA PRO A 51 -0.77 16.96 -17.33
C PRO A 51 0.43 17.07 -18.28
N SER A 52 1.26 18.08 -18.07
CA SER A 52 2.67 18.03 -18.45
C SER A 52 3.29 17.00 -17.54
N PHE A 53 3.11 15.73 -17.89
CA PHE A 53 3.87 14.63 -17.33
C PHE A 53 5.34 14.95 -17.58
N LEU A 54 6.14 15.13 -16.54
CA LEU A 54 7.55 15.31 -16.76
C LEU A 54 8.16 14.05 -17.36
N ASP A 55 9.02 14.31 -18.33
CA ASP A 55 9.38 13.42 -19.42
C ASP A 55 10.45 12.44 -18.94
N ILE A 56 10.33 11.16 -19.28
CA ILE A 56 11.41 10.16 -19.07
C ILE A 56 12.75 10.68 -19.65
N ASN A 57 12.70 11.66 -20.55
CA ASN A 57 13.83 12.42 -21.08
C ASN A 57 14.67 13.18 -20.03
N GLU A 58 14.17 13.44 -18.82
CA GLU A 58 14.98 14.08 -17.75
C GLU A 58 15.93 13.11 -17.04
N VAL A 59 15.80 11.81 -17.26
CA VAL A 59 16.72 10.82 -16.69
C VAL A 59 18.13 11.06 -17.28
N PRO A 60 19.17 11.22 -16.43
CA PRO A 60 20.54 11.42 -16.90
C PRO A 60 20.95 10.37 -17.93
N GLN A 61 21.65 10.78 -18.99
CA GLN A 61 22.00 9.90 -20.12
C GLN A 61 22.78 8.65 -19.67
N ALA A 62 23.72 8.80 -18.74
CA ALA A 62 24.49 7.67 -18.21
C ALA A 62 23.58 6.62 -17.54
N ILE A 63 22.54 7.06 -16.80
CA ILE A 63 21.55 6.15 -16.21
C ILE A 63 20.69 5.53 -17.31
N ARG A 64 20.23 6.31 -18.30
CA ARG A 64 19.41 5.78 -19.42
C ARG A 64 20.13 4.66 -20.18
N GLN A 65 21.45 4.78 -20.34
CA GLN A 65 22.27 3.78 -21.01
C GLN A 65 22.49 2.53 -20.17
N SER A 66 22.44 2.61 -18.83
CA SER A 66 22.58 1.42 -17.98
C SER A 66 21.27 0.67 -17.75
N ILE A 67 20.10 1.29 -17.98
CA ILE A 67 18.82 0.60 -17.83
C ILE A 67 18.66 -0.47 -18.92
N THR A 68 18.65 -1.74 -18.51
CA THR A 68 18.36 -2.90 -19.40
C THR A 68 16.97 -3.49 -19.14
N LYS A 69 16.41 -3.28 -17.94
CA LYS A 69 15.07 -3.77 -17.57
C LYS A 69 14.24 -2.68 -16.91
N ALA A 70 12.93 -2.73 -17.11
CA ALA A 70 12.00 -1.83 -16.43
C ALA A 70 10.80 -2.58 -15.84
N THR A 71 10.33 -2.15 -14.68
CA THR A 71 8.98 -2.48 -14.20
C THR A 71 8.11 -1.24 -14.26
N VAL A 72 6.81 -1.41 -14.50
CA VAL A 72 5.85 -0.32 -14.55
C VAL A 72 4.66 -0.68 -13.70
N GLU A 73 4.52 0.02 -12.58
CA GLU A 73 3.29 -0.01 -11.80
C GLU A 73 2.17 0.61 -12.65
N PHE A 74 1.20 -0.21 -12.99
CA PHE A 74 0.06 0.16 -13.81
C PHE A 74 -1.20 0.26 -12.94
N ALA A 75 -1.09 1.05 -11.86
CA ALA A 75 -2.17 1.28 -10.90
C ALA A 75 -3.31 2.09 -11.52
N GLY A 76 -4.52 1.54 -11.53
CA GLY A 76 -5.74 2.28 -11.82
C GLY A 76 -5.86 2.94 -13.21
N VAL A 77 -4.94 2.75 -14.15
CA VAL A 77 -5.07 3.28 -15.52
C VAL A 77 -6.32 2.68 -16.19
N LYS A 78 -6.76 1.49 -15.80
CA LYS A 78 -8.02 0.87 -16.24
C LYS A 78 -9.28 1.65 -15.86
N PHE A 79 -9.22 2.52 -14.86
CA PHE A 79 -10.35 3.33 -14.38
C PHE A 79 -10.19 4.83 -14.61
N LYS A 80 -8.95 5.31 -14.72
CA LYS A 80 -8.65 6.70 -15.10
C LYS A 80 -8.56 6.89 -16.61
N THR A 81 -8.32 5.83 -17.38
CA THR A 81 -8.47 5.92 -18.84
C THR A 81 -9.90 6.30 -19.12
N LYS A 82 -10.08 7.37 -19.87
CA LYS A 82 -11.41 7.75 -20.37
C LYS A 82 -11.90 6.78 -21.46
N ALA A 83 -11.08 5.77 -21.78
CA ALA A 83 -11.30 4.70 -22.74
C ALA A 83 -12.71 4.14 -22.67
N THR A 84 -13.36 4.13 -23.84
CA THR A 84 -14.69 3.59 -24.07
C THR A 84 -14.64 2.29 -24.87
N SER A 85 -13.51 1.99 -25.52
CA SER A 85 -13.25 0.74 -26.24
C SER A 85 -11.86 0.19 -25.90
N GLY A 86 -11.63 -1.05 -26.33
CA GLY A 86 -10.33 -1.71 -26.23
C GLY A 86 -9.23 -1.04 -27.09
N GLU A 87 -9.59 -0.54 -28.28
CA GLU A 87 -8.69 0.22 -29.15
C GLU A 87 -8.30 1.56 -28.52
N GLU A 88 -9.26 2.27 -27.92
CA GLU A 88 -8.98 3.52 -27.20
C GLU A 88 -8.05 3.25 -26.02
N TYR A 89 -8.28 2.15 -25.29
CA TYR A 89 -7.41 1.70 -24.21
C TYR A 89 -5.98 1.39 -24.70
N LEU A 90 -5.81 0.62 -25.79
CA LEU A 90 -4.50 0.36 -26.37
C LEU A 90 -3.84 1.66 -26.87
N SER A 91 -4.60 2.55 -27.50
CA SER A 91 -4.09 3.86 -27.92
C SER A 91 -3.55 4.65 -26.72
N HIS A 92 -4.25 4.60 -25.58
CA HIS A 92 -3.77 5.23 -24.34
C HIS A 92 -2.52 4.58 -23.77
N VAL A 93 -2.43 3.24 -23.78
CA VAL A 93 -1.23 2.50 -23.34
C VAL A 93 -0.03 2.86 -24.21
N THR A 94 -0.20 2.83 -25.54
CA THR A 94 0.83 3.12 -26.54
C THR A 94 1.25 4.60 -26.56
N LYS A 95 0.35 5.53 -26.23
CA LYS A 95 0.67 6.96 -26.09
C LYS A 95 1.16 7.32 -24.69
N GLY A 96 1.03 6.41 -23.73
CA GLY A 96 1.28 6.62 -22.32
C GLY A 96 2.71 6.32 -21.89
N VAL A 97 2.84 5.89 -20.64
CA VAL A 97 4.13 5.56 -20.01
C VAL A 97 4.77 4.35 -20.67
N ILE A 98 3.99 3.27 -20.86
CA ILE A 98 4.45 2.03 -21.47
C ILE A 98 4.99 2.30 -22.88
N GLY A 99 4.19 2.96 -23.73
CA GLY A 99 4.65 3.25 -25.09
C GLY A 99 5.84 4.22 -25.17
N ARG A 100 6.06 5.07 -24.17
CA ARG A 100 7.32 5.83 -24.05
C ARG A 100 8.48 4.91 -23.68
N LEU A 101 8.32 4.06 -22.68
CA LEU A 101 9.37 3.11 -22.30
C LEU A 101 9.78 2.22 -23.48
N LEU A 102 8.83 1.77 -24.29
CA LEU A 102 9.06 0.95 -25.48
C LEU A 102 9.82 1.67 -26.62
N LYS A 103 10.06 2.98 -26.55
CA LYS A 103 10.88 3.67 -27.57
C LYS A 103 12.36 3.57 -27.20
N PRO A 104 13.22 3.09 -28.11
CA PRO A 104 14.67 3.02 -27.90
C PRO A 104 15.32 4.36 -27.55
N SER A 105 14.69 5.49 -27.90
CA SER A 105 15.22 6.82 -27.58
C SER A 105 15.25 7.12 -26.07
N HIS A 106 14.42 6.43 -25.27
CA HIS A 106 14.36 6.66 -23.83
C HIS A 106 15.32 5.75 -23.06
N PHE A 107 15.28 4.43 -23.33
CA PHE A 107 16.19 3.45 -22.74
C PHE A 107 16.75 2.56 -23.85
N PRO A 108 17.88 2.93 -24.48
CA PRO A 108 18.36 2.30 -25.72
C PRO A 108 18.76 0.84 -25.54
N ASN A 109 19.13 0.43 -24.33
CA ASN A 109 19.58 -0.92 -24.01
C ASN A 109 18.49 -1.75 -23.32
N MET A 110 17.27 -1.23 -23.22
CA MET A 110 16.18 -1.95 -22.55
C MET A 110 15.72 -3.13 -23.40
N ASN A 111 15.83 -4.33 -22.84
CA ASN A 111 15.47 -5.59 -23.49
C ASN A 111 14.27 -6.29 -22.84
N ARG A 112 13.81 -5.80 -21.68
CA ARG A 112 12.66 -6.35 -20.97
C ARG A 112 11.88 -5.26 -20.24
N ILE A 113 10.56 -5.28 -20.39
CA ILE A 113 9.62 -4.46 -19.64
C ILE A 113 8.59 -5.37 -18.96
N VAL A 114 8.30 -5.07 -17.70
CA VAL A 114 7.28 -5.75 -16.92
C VAL A 114 6.17 -4.76 -16.59
N ILE A 115 4.94 -5.13 -16.92
CA ILE A 115 3.75 -4.34 -16.63
C ILE A 115 3.07 -4.95 -15.40
N CYS A 116 3.26 -4.27 -14.26
CA CYS A 116 2.75 -4.67 -12.96
C CYS A 116 1.34 -4.11 -12.78
N GLU A 117 0.34 -4.90 -13.11
CA GLU A 117 -1.05 -4.51 -12.98
C GLU A 117 -1.60 -4.79 -11.58
N GLU A 118 -2.38 -3.86 -11.06
CA GLU A 118 -3.16 -4.05 -9.86
C GLU A 118 -4.27 -5.09 -10.11
N LYS A 119 -4.40 -6.08 -9.22
CA LYS A 119 -5.30 -7.21 -9.41
C LYS A 119 -6.60 -7.02 -8.67
N TYR A 120 -7.70 -6.97 -9.43
CA TYR A 120 -8.95 -6.39 -8.95
C TYR A 120 -9.72 -7.30 -8.00
N SER A 121 -9.53 -8.63 -8.09
CA SER A 121 -10.38 -9.56 -7.32
C SER A 121 -10.44 -9.26 -5.81
N PHE A 122 -9.45 -8.58 -5.22
CA PHE A 122 -9.39 -8.25 -3.79
C PHE A 122 -8.47 -7.04 -3.52
N THR A 123 -8.84 -5.84 -3.97
CA THR A 123 -7.99 -4.66 -3.69
C THR A 123 -8.21 -4.15 -2.26
N PRO A 124 -7.19 -3.54 -1.63
CA PRO A 124 -7.37 -2.69 -0.45
C PRO A 124 -8.38 -1.56 -0.72
N ASP A 125 -8.60 -1.20 -1.98
CA ASP A 125 -9.65 -0.27 -2.39
C ASP A 125 -11.06 -0.84 -2.23
N ASP A 126 -11.30 -2.15 -2.31
CA ASP A 126 -12.57 -2.76 -1.89
C ASP A 126 -12.73 -2.74 -0.36
N PHE A 127 -11.62 -2.80 0.40
CA PHE A 127 -11.62 -2.58 1.85
C PHE A 127 -11.89 -1.09 2.21
N LYS A 128 -11.27 -0.16 1.48
CA LYS A 128 -11.53 1.30 1.56
C LYS A 128 -12.93 1.65 1.04
N ALA A 129 -13.46 0.93 0.06
CA ALA A 129 -14.80 1.13 -0.48
C ALA A 129 -15.84 0.55 0.46
N ALA A 130 -15.65 -0.62 1.05
CA ALA A 130 -16.52 -1.15 2.11
C ALA A 130 -16.63 -0.17 3.29
N THR A 131 -15.52 0.52 3.62
CA THR A 131 -15.51 1.57 4.67
C THR A 131 -16.02 2.94 4.18
N ARG A 132 -15.89 3.31 2.89
CA ARG A 132 -16.44 4.55 2.28
C ARG A 132 -17.91 4.46 1.91
N VAL A 133 -18.42 3.30 1.48
CA VAL A 133 -19.84 3.05 1.17
C VAL A 133 -20.69 3.28 2.44
N LYS A 134 -20.15 3.01 3.63
CA LYS A 134 -20.73 3.43 4.92
C LYS A 134 -20.89 4.94 5.09
N ARG A 135 -20.06 5.76 4.42
CA ARG A 135 -20.17 7.23 4.48
C ARG A 135 -21.25 7.79 3.54
N GLN A 136 -21.75 6.99 2.59
CA GLN A 136 -22.67 7.46 1.56
C GLN A 136 -24.01 6.70 1.51
N LYS A 137 -24.14 5.51 2.11
CA LYS A 137 -25.42 4.78 2.12
C LYS A 137 -26.28 5.10 3.35
N THR A 138 -27.00 6.22 3.25
CA THR A 138 -28.35 6.42 3.83
C THR A 138 -29.47 6.25 2.79
N SER A 139 -29.20 5.71 1.60
CA SER A 139 -30.26 5.33 0.66
C SER A 139 -29.89 4.07 -0.13
N ALA A 140 -30.69 3.04 0.07
CA ALA A 140 -30.55 1.72 -0.54
C ALA A 140 -30.84 1.72 -2.04
N THR A 141 -30.15 0.85 -2.79
CA THR A 141 -30.74 -0.06 -3.79
C THR A 141 -29.76 -1.20 -4.09
N SER A 142 -30.32 -2.40 -4.19
CA SER A 142 -29.68 -3.69 -4.50
C SER A 142 -29.27 -3.78 -5.97
N ILE A 143 -28.16 -4.46 -6.28
CA ILE A 143 -27.75 -4.78 -7.66
C ILE A 143 -27.57 -6.29 -7.77
N SER A 144 -28.63 -6.95 -8.22
CA SER A 144 -28.58 -8.24 -8.92
C SER A 144 -28.23 -7.96 -10.39
N HIS A 145 -27.20 -8.59 -10.98
CA HIS A 145 -27.14 -9.04 -12.38
C HIS A 145 -25.80 -9.76 -12.66
N LEU A 146 -25.79 -11.08 -12.51
CA LEU A 146 -24.83 -11.98 -13.15
C LEU A 146 -25.48 -12.48 -14.46
N LYS A 147 -24.83 -12.24 -15.60
CA LYS A 147 -25.13 -12.92 -16.88
C LYS A 147 -23.84 -13.57 -17.40
N LEU A 148 -24.05 -14.76 -17.97
CA LEU A 148 -23.11 -15.80 -18.36
C LEU A 148 -21.99 -15.40 -19.36
N GLU A 149 -20.93 -16.20 -19.30
CA GLU A 149 -19.52 -15.93 -19.62
C GLU A 149 -19.06 -16.07 -21.09
N SER A 150 -19.91 -16.33 -22.09
CA SER A 150 -19.39 -16.92 -23.35
C SER A 150 -19.44 -16.10 -24.66
N ARG A 151 -19.68 -14.78 -24.70
CA ARG A 151 -19.69 -14.02 -25.99
C ARG A 151 -19.19 -12.56 -25.98
N ILE A 152 -18.38 -12.14 -25.02
CA ILE A 152 -18.36 -10.70 -24.64
C ILE A 152 -17.20 -9.86 -25.23
N LEU A 153 -16.31 -10.43 -26.05
CA LEU A 153 -15.27 -9.63 -26.74
C LEU A 153 -15.39 -9.59 -28.27
N SER A 154 -16.54 -10.02 -28.81
CA SER A 154 -16.94 -9.68 -30.19
C SER A 154 -18.05 -8.63 -30.26
N ASP A 155 -18.67 -8.26 -29.13
CA ASP A 155 -19.78 -7.29 -29.09
C ASP A 155 -19.38 -5.98 -28.40
N ASP A 156 -19.34 -4.94 -29.24
CA ASP A 156 -19.01 -3.52 -29.04
C ASP A 156 -19.73 -2.74 -27.91
N LYS A 157 -20.47 -3.35 -26.97
CA LYS A 157 -21.45 -2.59 -26.17
C LYS A 157 -21.54 -2.98 -24.69
N MET A 158 -20.44 -2.96 -23.95
CA MET A 158 -20.55 -2.63 -22.52
C MET A 158 -20.54 -1.12 -22.35
N SER A 159 -21.53 -0.58 -21.63
CA SER A 159 -21.51 0.84 -21.28
C SER A 159 -20.27 1.14 -20.43
N LYS A 160 -19.71 2.35 -20.57
CA LYS A 160 -18.59 2.83 -19.75
C LYS A 160 -18.84 2.64 -18.24
N SER A 161 -20.08 2.86 -17.81
CA SER A 161 -20.49 2.62 -16.41
C SER A 161 -20.37 1.15 -16.04
N ALA A 162 -20.80 0.22 -16.89
CA ALA A 162 -20.69 -1.21 -16.61
C ALA A 162 -19.23 -1.69 -16.54
N LEU A 163 -18.38 -1.22 -17.46
CA LEU A 163 -16.94 -1.51 -17.43
C LEU A 163 -16.26 -1.04 -16.14
N ILE A 164 -16.62 0.16 -15.67
CA ILE A 164 -16.02 0.77 -14.48
C ILE A 164 -16.62 0.24 -13.17
N GLN A 165 -17.91 -0.11 -13.14
CA GLN A 165 -18.63 -0.37 -11.90
C GLN A 165 -18.82 -1.86 -11.60
N THR A 166 -18.78 -2.75 -12.59
CA THR A 166 -19.04 -4.19 -12.40
C THR A 166 -17.76 -5.00 -12.30
N GLU A 167 -17.67 -5.99 -11.40
CA GLU A 167 -16.51 -6.90 -11.31
C GLU A 167 -16.13 -7.51 -12.66
N LEU A 168 -17.12 -7.93 -13.46
CA LEU A 168 -16.89 -8.49 -14.79
C LEU A 168 -16.20 -7.47 -15.72
N GLY A 169 -16.70 -6.25 -15.78
CA GLY A 169 -16.11 -5.18 -16.58
C GLY A 169 -14.67 -4.87 -16.17
N LYS A 170 -14.43 -4.82 -14.86
CA LYS A 170 -13.09 -4.64 -14.27
C LYS A 170 -12.15 -5.77 -14.66
N ARG A 171 -12.59 -7.02 -14.57
CA ARG A 171 -11.82 -8.20 -14.98
C ARG A 171 -11.56 -8.25 -16.49
N LEU A 172 -12.48 -7.77 -17.31
CA LEU A 172 -12.30 -7.71 -18.76
C LEU A 172 -11.22 -6.69 -19.14
N ILE A 173 -11.30 -5.47 -18.62
CA ILE A 173 -10.23 -4.48 -18.83
C ILE A 173 -8.94 -4.98 -18.17
N SER A 174 -9.02 -5.63 -17.00
CA SER A 174 -7.85 -6.18 -16.31
C SER A 174 -7.07 -7.17 -17.17
N ASN A 175 -7.73 -7.86 -18.09
CA ASN A 175 -7.07 -8.84 -18.95
C ASN A 175 -6.91 -8.38 -20.41
N TYR A 176 -7.37 -7.18 -20.75
CA TYR A 176 -7.42 -6.73 -22.14
C TYR A 176 -6.02 -6.61 -22.75
N LEU A 177 -5.07 -5.99 -22.04
CA LEU A 177 -3.71 -5.82 -22.55
C LEU A 177 -3.04 -7.18 -22.79
N ALA A 178 -3.15 -8.09 -21.81
CA ALA A 178 -2.58 -9.42 -21.90
C ALA A 178 -3.20 -10.27 -23.04
N ARG A 179 -4.50 -10.10 -23.34
CA ARG A 179 -5.19 -10.77 -24.46
C ARG A 179 -4.83 -10.21 -25.83
N ASN A 180 -4.37 -8.96 -25.88
CA ASN A 180 -4.11 -8.21 -27.11
C ASN A 180 -2.64 -7.78 -27.20
N LEU A 181 -1.74 -8.54 -26.59
CA LEU A 181 -0.32 -8.23 -26.54
C LEU A 181 0.28 -8.11 -27.94
N GLN A 182 -0.14 -8.97 -28.86
CA GLN A 182 0.22 -8.96 -30.28
C GLN A 182 -0.17 -7.67 -31.02
N ASN A 183 -1.09 -6.87 -30.48
CA ASN A 183 -1.54 -5.62 -31.08
C ASN A 183 -0.71 -4.40 -30.62
N LEU A 184 0.30 -4.59 -29.77
CA LEU A 184 1.21 -3.51 -29.39
C LEU A 184 2.15 -3.17 -30.55
N ASP A 185 2.25 -1.87 -30.85
CA ASP A 185 3.15 -1.36 -31.89
C ASP A 185 4.59 -1.23 -31.36
N ILE A 186 5.28 -2.36 -31.25
CA ILE A 186 6.65 -2.45 -30.73
C ILE A 186 7.63 -2.55 -31.89
N LYS A 187 8.62 -1.65 -31.91
CA LYS A 187 9.62 -1.52 -33.00
C LYS A 187 11.05 -1.88 -32.56
N SER A 188 11.17 -2.66 -31.49
CA SER A 188 12.44 -3.08 -30.90
C SER A 188 12.40 -4.55 -30.51
N ASP A 189 13.57 -5.18 -30.44
CA ASP A 189 13.70 -6.52 -29.87
C ASP A 189 13.52 -6.39 -28.36
N ILE A 190 12.38 -6.89 -27.84
CA ILE A 190 12.03 -6.71 -26.42
C ILE A 190 11.12 -7.81 -25.92
N ILE A 191 11.29 -8.17 -24.66
CA ILE A 191 10.38 -9.00 -23.88
C ILE A 191 9.40 -8.11 -23.12
N VAL A 192 8.11 -8.38 -23.25
CA VAL A 192 7.05 -7.73 -22.48
C VAL A 192 6.38 -8.76 -21.58
N ASP A 193 6.56 -8.62 -20.28
CA ASP A 193 5.85 -9.40 -19.28
C ASP A 193 4.65 -8.60 -18.76
N ILE A 194 3.49 -9.25 -18.62
CA ILE A 194 2.26 -8.63 -18.12
C ILE A 194 1.71 -9.45 -16.97
N ASP A 195 1.54 -8.78 -15.84
CA ASP A 195 0.79 -9.30 -14.72
C ASP A 195 -0.68 -9.25 -15.08
N SER A 196 -1.32 -10.41 -15.16
CA SER A 196 -2.71 -10.49 -15.59
C SER A 196 -3.47 -11.55 -14.81
N GLU A 197 -4.75 -11.31 -14.56
CA GLU A 197 -5.70 -12.30 -14.02
C GLU A 197 -6.31 -13.17 -15.12
N LEU A 198 -5.75 -13.15 -16.34
CA LEU A 198 -6.28 -13.89 -17.49
C LEU A 198 -6.23 -15.40 -17.21
N VAL A 199 -5.12 -15.84 -16.65
CA VAL A 199 -4.90 -17.22 -16.25
C VAL A 199 -4.83 -17.27 -14.74
N LEU A 200 -5.93 -17.73 -14.14
CA LEU A 200 -5.99 -18.07 -12.73
C LEU A 200 -5.74 -19.56 -12.62
N ASN A 201 -4.67 -19.94 -11.93
CA ASN A 201 -4.41 -21.35 -11.65
C ASN A 201 -4.98 -21.67 -10.27
N THR A 202 -5.93 -22.61 -10.25
CA THR A 202 -6.45 -23.20 -9.01
C THR A 202 -5.67 -24.48 -8.76
N SER A 203 -4.49 -24.37 -8.16
CA SER A 203 -3.68 -25.55 -7.80
C SER A 203 -4.27 -26.34 -6.62
N CYS A 204 -5.56 -26.19 -6.34
CA CYS A 204 -6.25 -27.06 -5.41
C CYS A 204 -6.55 -28.37 -6.15
N LEU A 205 -5.65 -29.35 -6.02
CA LEU A 205 -5.83 -30.72 -6.48
C LEU A 205 -6.90 -31.49 -5.70
N HIS A 206 -7.69 -30.82 -4.85
CA HIS A 206 -8.74 -31.49 -4.09
C HIS A 206 -10.02 -31.49 -4.91
N THR A 207 -10.45 -32.70 -5.25
CA THR A 207 -11.76 -33.03 -5.83
C THR A 207 -12.86 -32.23 -5.16
N GLU A 208 -13.73 -31.64 -5.99
CA GLU A 208 -14.96 -30.94 -5.65
C GLU A 208 -15.67 -31.63 -4.48
N GLY A 209 -15.64 -31.02 -3.29
CA GLY A 209 -16.32 -31.61 -2.13
C GLY A 209 -16.05 -30.94 -0.79
N ASP A 210 -14.79 -30.65 -0.44
CA ASP A 210 -14.48 -30.26 0.94
C ASP A 210 -13.29 -29.29 1.09
N CYS A 211 -12.92 -28.60 0.03
CA CYS A 211 -11.82 -27.66 0.11
C CYS A 211 -12.27 -26.34 0.75
N SER A 212 -12.15 -26.26 2.07
CA SER A 212 -12.22 -25.02 2.85
C SER A 212 -11.05 -24.05 2.57
N CYS A 213 -10.22 -24.27 1.53
CA CYS A 213 -9.12 -23.38 1.15
C CYS A 213 -9.69 -22.15 0.45
N PRO A 214 -9.86 -21.01 1.13
CA PRO A 214 -10.61 -19.91 0.57
C PRO A 214 -9.74 -19.07 -0.40
N TYR A 215 -8.45 -19.41 -0.59
CA TYR A 215 -7.45 -18.40 -1.00
C TYR A 215 -6.22 -18.87 -1.80
N LYS A 216 -6.24 -19.94 -2.60
CA LYS A 216 -5.06 -20.30 -3.43
C LYS A 216 -5.28 -20.21 -4.94
N SER A 217 -6.02 -19.19 -5.39
CA SER A 217 -5.95 -18.75 -6.79
C SER A 217 -4.79 -17.75 -6.94
N TYR A 218 -3.72 -18.14 -7.62
CA TYR A 218 -2.69 -17.19 -8.08
C TYR A 218 -2.89 -16.89 -9.55
N SER A 219 -2.46 -15.71 -9.98
CA SER A 219 -2.44 -15.37 -11.39
C SER A 219 -1.10 -15.76 -12.00
N THR A 220 -1.14 -16.21 -13.26
CA THR A 220 0.05 -16.56 -14.03
C THR A 220 0.34 -15.43 -15.03
N PRO A 221 1.52 -14.80 -14.98
CA PRO A 221 1.92 -13.77 -15.93
C PRO A 221 2.02 -14.31 -17.35
N ILE A 222 1.92 -13.38 -18.29
CA ILE A 222 2.08 -13.64 -19.71
C ILE A 222 3.32 -12.91 -20.21
N ARG A 223 4.19 -13.63 -20.89
CA ARG A 223 5.34 -13.11 -21.62
C ARG A 223 5.02 -13.04 -23.09
N GLY A 224 5.25 -11.90 -23.71
CA GLY A 224 5.32 -11.74 -25.16
C GLY A 224 6.74 -11.38 -25.57
N THR A 225 7.22 -12.00 -26.65
CA THR A 225 8.52 -11.70 -27.24
C THR A 225 8.31 -10.99 -28.57
N PHE A 226 9.00 -9.86 -28.76
CA PHE A 226 8.91 -9.04 -29.96
C PHE A 226 10.27 -8.94 -30.64
N SER A 227 10.24 -8.95 -31.97
CA SER A 227 11.36 -8.66 -32.87
C SER A 227 11.07 -7.37 -33.62
N LYS A 228 12.10 -6.55 -33.83
CA LYS A 228 12.03 -5.35 -34.67
C LYS A 228 11.69 -5.71 -36.12
N VAL A 229 12.13 -6.87 -36.59
CA VAL A 229 11.98 -7.32 -37.98
C VAL A 229 10.62 -7.98 -38.18
N ASP A 230 10.26 -8.89 -37.29
CA ASP A 230 9.12 -9.79 -37.48
C ASP A 230 7.87 -9.38 -36.67
N GLY A 231 8.01 -8.40 -35.78
CA GLY A 231 6.94 -7.99 -34.87
C GLY A 231 6.76 -9.00 -33.73
N PHE A 232 5.51 -9.38 -33.45
CA PHE A 232 5.20 -10.31 -32.37
C PHE A 232 5.63 -11.74 -32.74
N LEU A 233 6.54 -12.33 -31.96
CA LEU A 233 7.08 -13.65 -32.23
C LEU A 233 6.26 -14.77 -31.55
N HIS A 234 6.10 -14.68 -30.24
CA HIS A 234 5.40 -15.72 -29.47
C HIS A 234 4.92 -15.22 -28.11
N GLN A 235 4.01 -16.00 -27.52
CA GLN A 235 3.48 -15.83 -26.18
C GLN A 235 3.80 -17.03 -25.30
N GLN A 236 4.13 -16.81 -24.03
CA GLN A 236 4.37 -17.86 -23.05
C GLN A 236 3.72 -17.52 -21.70
N LEU A 237 3.16 -18.54 -21.03
CA LEU A 237 2.72 -18.43 -19.64
C LEU A 237 3.89 -18.72 -18.69
N LEU A 238 4.09 -17.84 -17.71
CA LEU A 238 5.20 -17.96 -16.75
C LEU A 238 4.76 -18.72 -15.49
N HIS A 239 4.52 -20.02 -15.61
CA HIS A 239 3.99 -20.85 -14.51
C HIS A 239 4.88 -20.90 -13.24
N HIS A 240 6.18 -20.62 -13.38
CA HIS A 240 7.09 -20.52 -12.23
C HIS A 240 6.83 -19.27 -11.39
N LEU A 241 6.30 -18.21 -12.02
CA LEU A 241 5.87 -17.00 -11.33
C LEU A 241 4.41 -17.13 -10.95
N LYS A 242 4.20 -17.46 -9.68
CA LYS A 242 2.88 -17.34 -9.08
C LYS A 242 2.77 -15.95 -8.51
N GLN A 243 1.83 -15.20 -9.03
CA GLN A 243 1.63 -13.86 -8.53
C GLN A 243 0.41 -13.78 -7.64
N ARG A 244 0.61 -13.07 -6.55
CA ARG A 244 -0.43 -12.81 -5.58
C ARG A 244 -1.43 -11.83 -6.14
N LYS A 245 -2.61 -11.87 -5.54
CA LYS A 245 -3.54 -10.75 -5.52
C LYS A 245 -2.95 -9.68 -4.60
N GLY A 246 -2.96 -8.42 -5.04
CA GLY A 246 -2.38 -7.32 -4.26
C GLY A 246 -1.99 -6.12 -5.10
N GLU A 247 -1.29 -5.22 -4.42
CA GLU A 247 -0.81 -3.92 -4.92
C GLU A 247 0.26 -4.08 -6.01
N ALA A 248 0.22 -3.21 -7.01
CA ALA A 248 1.11 -3.26 -8.18
C ALA A 248 2.58 -3.01 -7.78
N GLU A 249 2.79 -2.14 -6.79
CA GLU A 249 4.06 -1.78 -6.17
C GLU A 249 4.78 -3.00 -5.57
N MET A 250 4.00 -3.89 -4.96
CA MET A 250 4.49 -5.16 -4.42
C MET A 250 4.88 -6.11 -5.54
N SER A 251 4.14 -6.12 -6.65
CA SER A 251 4.50 -6.93 -7.81
C SER A 251 5.82 -6.50 -8.43
N GLN A 252 6.11 -5.19 -8.47
CA GLN A 252 7.39 -4.68 -8.98
C GLN A 252 8.57 -5.34 -8.27
N VAL A 253 8.57 -5.39 -6.93
CA VAL A 253 9.68 -6.01 -6.18
C VAL A 253 9.77 -7.53 -6.36
N VAL A 254 8.66 -8.23 -6.64
CA VAL A 254 8.69 -9.66 -7.01
C VAL A 254 9.45 -9.85 -8.31
N TRP A 255 9.18 -8.99 -9.29
CA TRP A 255 9.87 -9.05 -10.58
C TRP A 255 11.32 -8.62 -10.52
N LEU A 256 11.67 -7.69 -9.62
CA LEU A 256 13.07 -7.41 -9.36
C LEU A 256 13.79 -8.69 -8.91
N ASP A 257 13.19 -9.46 -8.00
CA ASP A 257 13.77 -10.71 -7.53
C ASP A 257 13.94 -11.76 -8.64
N ASP A 258 12.96 -11.89 -9.54
CA ASP A 258 13.04 -12.75 -10.73
C ASP A 258 14.16 -12.33 -11.69
N MET A 259 14.24 -11.02 -11.97
CA MET A 259 15.14 -10.48 -12.99
C MET A 259 16.60 -10.34 -12.54
N LYS A 260 16.88 -10.36 -11.24
CA LYS A 260 18.21 -10.03 -10.69
C LYS A 260 19.32 -10.95 -11.19
N ASN A 261 19.00 -12.22 -11.47
CA ASN A 261 19.99 -13.21 -11.90
C ASN A 261 20.33 -13.12 -13.40
N GLU A 262 19.53 -12.38 -14.17
CA GLU A 262 19.76 -12.17 -15.61
C GLU A 262 20.31 -10.75 -15.90
N LEU A 263 20.83 -10.05 -14.88
CA LEU A 263 21.52 -8.77 -15.05
C LEU A 263 23.02 -9.01 -15.28
N LEU A 264 23.59 -8.29 -16.25
CA LEU A 264 25.02 -8.23 -16.45
C LEU A 264 25.66 -7.20 -15.52
N VAL A 265 27.00 -7.20 -15.44
CA VAL A 265 27.74 -6.18 -14.69
C VAL A 265 27.44 -4.79 -15.29
N ASN A 266 27.12 -3.82 -14.43
CA ASN A 266 26.69 -2.46 -14.76
C ASN A 266 25.28 -2.30 -15.33
N ASP A 267 24.53 -3.39 -15.52
CA ASP A 267 23.10 -3.26 -15.80
C ASP A 267 22.40 -2.58 -14.62
N ALA A 268 21.33 -1.87 -14.93
CA ALA A 268 20.44 -1.28 -13.95
C ALA A 268 18.98 -1.55 -14.29
N ILE A 269 18.14 -1.49 -13.26
CA ILE A 269 16.69 -1.60 -13.40
C ILE A 269 16.03 -0.30 -12.98
N VAL A 270 14.96 0.10 -13.68
CA VAL A 270 14.08 1.19 -13.26
C VAL A 270 12.66 0.67 -12.96
N SER A 271 12.15 0.96 -11.77
CA SER A 271 10.75 0.77 -11.42
C SER A 271 10.00 2.09 -11.60
N VAL A 272 9.10 2.15 -12.58
CA VAL A 272 8.29 3.34 -12.87
C VAL A 272 6.98 3.24 -12.11
N VAL A 273 6.72 4.24 -11.26
CA VAL A 273 5.56 4.29 -10.36
C VAL A 273 4.62 5.38 -10.87
N THR A 274 3.55 4.97 -11.55
CA THR A 274 2.62 5.89 -12.23
C THR A 274 1.62 6.54 -11.27
N SER A 275 1.37 5.95 -10.11
CA SER A 275 0.60 6.58 -9.02
C SER A 275 1.38 7.70 -8.33
N ALA A 276 2.70 7.69 -8.47
CA ALA A 276 3.66 8.47 -7.69
C ALA A 276 3.54 8.26 -6.17
N ASP A 277 3.06 7.09 -5.76
CA ASP A 277 2.97 6.74 -4.35
C ASP A 277 4.38 6.57 -3.75
N ILE A 278 4.58 7.19 -2.60
CA ILE A 278 5.84 7.13 -1.86
C ILE A 278 6.05 5.75 -1.21
N ASP A 279 4.96 5.01 -0.98
CA ASP A 279 5.02 3.66 -0.39
C ASP A 279 5.88 2.73 -1.25
N SER A 280 5.90 2.94 -2.57
CA SER A 280 6.82 2.24 -3.49
C SER A 280 8.29 2.39 -3.08
N ILE A 281 8.74 3.58 -2.69
CA ILE A 281 10.13 3.80 -2.26
C ILE A 281 10.44 2.98 -1.02
N VAL A 282 9.51 2.95 -0.05
CA VAL A 282 9.68 2.22 1.20
C VAL A 282 9.70 0.70 0.97
N ILE A 283 8.81 0.21 0.11
CA ILE A 283 8.75 -1.21 -0.29
C ILE A 283 10.06 -1.63 -0.97
N HIS A 284 10.61 -0.80 -1.87
CA HIS A 284 11.89 -1.07 -2.53
C HIS A 284 13.06 -1.01 -1.55
N LEU A 285 13.13 0.01 -0.67
CA LEU A 285 14.16 0.10 0.36
C LEU A 285 14.19 -1.15 1.25
N PHE A 286 13.02 -1.58 1.70
CA PHE A 286 12.88 -2.78 2.52
C PHE A 286 13.35 -4.03 1.76
N SER A 287 12.77 -4.26 0.59
CA SER A 287 13.00 -5.45 -0.23
C SER A 287 14.47 -5.59 -0.63
N LEU A 288 15.05 -4.54 -1.20
CA LEU A 288 16.42 -4.59 -1.72
C LEU A 288 17.48 -4.71 -0.63
N SER A 289 17.25 -4.15 0.57
CA SER A 289 18.17 -4.30 1.70
C SER A 289 18.35 -5.77 2.13
N LEU A 290 17.32 -6.60 1.90
CA LEU A 290 17.30 -8.01 2.26
C LEU A 290 17.89 -8.91 1.18
N PHE A 291 17.42 -8.81 -0.06
CA PHE A 291 17.67 -9.84 -1.09
C PHE A 291 18.45 -9.39 -2.33
N TRP A 292 18.74 -8.09 -2.48
CA TRP A 292 19.44 -7.63 -3.68
C TRP A 292 20.90 -8.08 -3.68
N GLN A 293 21.40 -8.43 -4.86
CA GLN A 293 22.71 -9.05 -5.00
C GLN A 293 23.83 -8.05 -4.67
N ARG A 294 24.80 -8.52 -3.89
CA ARG A 294 26.01 -7.78 -3.52
C ARG A 294 27.26 -8.51 -3.99
N ASP A 295 28.31 -7.75 -4.23
CA ASP A 295 29.65 -8.28 -4.49
C ASP A 295 30.40 -8.61 -3.20
N GLU A 296 31.66 -9.02 -3.32
CA GLU A 296 32.54 -9.38 -2.21
C GLU A 296 32.88 -8.18 -1.31
N SER A 297 32.81 -6.96 -1.84
CA SER A 297 33.00 -5.72 -1.06
C SER A 297 31.76 -5.36 -0.23
N GLY A 298 30.64 -6.03 -0.47
CA GLY A 298 29.34 -5.70 0.11
C GLY A 298 28.58 -4.63 -0.64
N SER A 299 29.08 -4.14 -1.78
CA SER A 299 28.39 -3.15 -2.63
C SER A 299 27.34 -3.84 -3.50
N PHE A 300 26.30 -3.12 -3.94
CA PHE A 300 25.31 -3.71 -4.85
C PHE A 300 25.88 -3.92 -6.25
N LYS A 301 25.71 -5.12 -6.81
CA LYS A 301 26.21 -5.46 -8.16
C LYS A 301 25.54 -4.64 -9.27
N ASN A 302 24.25 -4.33 -9.07
CA ASN A 302 23.41 -3.63 -10.03
C ASN A 302 22.60 -2.55 -9.32
N LYS A 303 22.41 -1.41 -9.97
CA LYS A 303 21.63 -0.30 -9.42
C LYS A 303 20.14 -0.51 -9.67
N VAL A 304 19.33 -0.10 -8.70
CA VAL A 304 17.87 -0.08 -8.84
C VAL A 304 17.37 1.34 -8.59
N TYR A 305 16.68 1.87 -9.60
CA TYR A 305 16.07 3.18 -9.55
C TYR A 305 14.56 3.07 -9.41
N VAL A 306 13.95 4.01 -8.69
CA VAL A 306 12.50 4.20 -8.69
C VAL A 306 12.17 5.57 -9.25
N LEU A 307 11.31 5.61 -10.26
CA LEU A 307 10.86 6.84 -10.92
C LEU A 307 9.40 7.11 -10.53
N LEU A 308 9.17 8.08 -9.64
CA LEU A 308 7.82 8.52 -9.27
C LEU A 308 7.30 9.52 -10.31
N GLN A 309 6.20 9.19 -10.99
CA GLN A 309 5.64 10.05 -12.04
C GLN A 309 4.68 11.11 -11.50
N LYS A 310 5.22 12.27 -11.15
CA LYS A 310 4.45 13.46 -10.77
C LYS A 310 4.44 14.49 -11.91
N GLN A 311 3.91 15.69 -11.66
CA GLN A 311 4.11 16.84 -12.55
C GLN A 311 5.60 17.13 -12.78
N LYS A 312 6.40 16.89 -11.74
CA LYS A 312 7.86 16.81 -11.79
C LYS A 312 8.30 15.44 -11.35
N SER A 313 8.70 14.61 -12.31
CA SER A 313 9.13 13.25 -12.03
C SER A 313 10.36 13.26 -11.14
N GLU A 314 10.40 12.34 -10.18
CA GLU A 314 11.49 12.22 -9.20
C GLU A 314 12.13 10.83 -9.35
N LEU A 315 13.44 10.81 -9.59
CA LEU A 315 14.23 9.60 -9.72
C LEU A 315 15.03 9.37 -8.43
N TYR A 316 14.86 8.19 -7.84
CA TYR A 316 15.55 7.77 -6.62
C TYR A 316 16.48 6.60 -6.92
N ASP A 317 17.77 6.73 -6.60
CA ASP A 317 18.70 5.59 -6.55
C ASP A 317 18.50 4.86 -5.22
N ILE A 318 17.68 3.81 -5.22
CA ILE A 318 17.33 3.09 -3.98
C ILE A 318 18.56 2.37 -3.42
N THR A 319 19.36 1.76 -4.29
CA THR A 319 20.60 1.09 -3.90
C THR A 319 21.59 2.06 -3.28
N GLY A 320 21.76 3.26 -3.85
CA GLY A 320 22.61 4.32 -3.30
C GLY A 320 22.07 4.88 -1.97
N ILE A 321 20.75 5.02 -1.80
CA ILE A 321 20.15 5.39 -0.52
C ILE A 321 20.46 4.34 0.56
N ILE A 322 20.35 3.05 0.23
CA ILE A 322 20.67 1.96 1.17
C ILE A 322 22.16 2.02 1.55
N GLU A 323 23.07 2.11 0.58
CA GLU A 323 24.52 2.21 0.83
C GLU A 323 24.86 3.44 1.71
N LEU A 324 24.20 4.58 1.47
CA LEU A 324 24.34 5.77 2.30
C LEU A 324 23.86 5.52 3.74
N LEU A 325 22.73 4.85 3.93
CA LEU A 325 22.26 4.50 5.26
C LEU A 325 23.16 3.48 5.95
N GLU A 326 23.70 2.51 5.22
CA GLU A 326 24.65 1.50 5.72
C GLU A 326 25.98 2.12 6.17
N SER A 327 26.36 3.29 5.65
CA SER A 327 27.51 4.05 6.15
C SER A 327 27.31 4.59 7.58
N ARG A 328 26.05 4.69 8.05
CA ARG A 328 25.69 5.23 9.37
C ARG A 328 25.10 4.20 10.31
N PHE A 329 24.41 3.20 9.77
CA PHE A 329 23.65 2.23 10.51
C PHE A 329 24.02 0.81 10.07
N SER A 330 23.87 -0.18 10.95
CA SER A 330 24.08 -1.57 10.55
C SER A 330 23.06 -1.98 9.48
N ARG A 331 23.44 -2.91 8.60
CA ARG A 331 22.55 -3.44 7.55
C ARG A 331 21.19 -3.90 8.09
N LYS A 332 21.19 -4.59 9.24
CA LYS A 332 19.94 -5.01 9.92
C LYS A 332 19.03 -3.83 10.28
N SER A 333 19.61 -2.69 10.65
CA SER A 333 18.88 -1.48 11.02
C SER A 333 18.17 -0.84 9.82
N ILE A 334 18.62 -1.08 8.58
CA ILE A 334 17.98 -0.51 7.39
C ILE A 334 16.58 -1.09 7.19
N CYS A 335 16.43 -2.39 7.42
CA CYS A 335 15.12 -3.05 7.40
C CYS A 335 14.20 -2.47 8.48
N THR A 336 14.73 -2.23 9.69
CA THR A 336 13.99 -1.57 10.77
C THR A 336 13.56 -0.17 10.34
N ILE A 337 14.43 0.63 9.72
CA ILE A 337 14.11 1.99 9.23
C ILE A 337 12.99 1.94 8.19
N ALA A 338 13.09 1.05 7.21
CA ALA A 338 12.06 0.91 6.17
C ALA A 338 10.71 0.47 6.75
N ILE A 339 10.68 -0.52 7.64
CA ILE A 339 9.45 -0.90 8.36
C ILE A 339 8.94 0.29 9.18
N SER A 340 9.82 1.01 9.86
CA SER A 340 9.48 2.15 10.71
C SER A 340 8.81 3.28 9.94
N LEU A 341 9.22 3.53 8.69
CA LEU A 341 8.53 4.45 7.80
C LEU A 341 7.07 4.04 7.55
N CYS A 342 6.81 2.73 7.39
CA CYS A 342 5.43 2.21 7.33
C CYS A 342 4.68 2.42 8.65
N LEU A 343 5.35 2.34 9.81
CA LEU A 343 4.72 2.51 11.13
C LEU A 343 4.26 3.94 11.41
N GLY A 344 4.89 4.94 10.79
CA GLY A 344 4.49 6.35 10.91
C GLY A 344 3.10 6.65 10.31
N GLY A 345 2.51 5.67 9.63
CA GLY A 345 1.18 5.70 9.04
C GLY A 345 1.24 5.36 7.56
N ASN A 346 0.36 4.47 7.12
CA ASN A 346 0.17 4.05 5.73
C ASN A 346 -1.32 3.70 5.50
N ASP A 347 -1.65 3.06 4.39
CA ASP A 347 -3.03 2.70 4.06
C ASP A 347 -3.67 1.67 5.00
N PHE A 348 -2.87 0.86 5.69
CA PHE A 348 -3.29 -0.16 6.65
C PHE A 348 -3.12 0.30 8.11
N ILE A 349 -2.09 1.09 8.40
CA ILE A 349 -1.77 1.58 9.74
C ILE A 349 -2.23 3.03 9.89
N PRO A 350 -3.18 3.31 10.79
CA PRO A 350 -3.60 4.67 11.08
C PRO A 350 -2.42 5.57 11.48
N LYS A 351 -2.35 6.75 10.89
CA LYS A 351 -1.34 7.75 11.25
C LYS A 351 -1.62 8.32 12.63
N TYR A 352 -0.58 8.38 13.47
CA TYR A 352 -0.66 9.06 14.76
C TYR A 352 -0.96 10.55 14.59
N GLN A 353 -1.99 11.02 15.30
CA GLN A 353 -2.46 12.39 15.17
C GLN A 353 -1.39 13.38 15.64
N GLY A 354 -1.09 14.37 14.79
CA GLY A 354 -0.10 15.41 15.13
C GLY A 354 1.35 14.94 15.08
N ILE A 355 1.63 13.71 14.65
CA ILE A 355 2.98 13.17 14.52
C ILE A 355 3.36 13.10 13.04
N SER A 356 4.50 13.70 12.67
CA SER A 356 5.09 13.56 11.34
C SER A 356 5.92 12.28 11.23
N HIS A 357 6.15 11.78 10.01
CA HIS A 357 7.06 10.65 9.77
C HIS A 357 8.50 10.98 10.20
N GLU A 358 8.92 12.23 10.05
CA GLU A 358 10.22 12.72 10.55
C GLU A 358 10.33 12.59 12.07
N LYS A 359 9.34 13.08 12.82
CA LYS A 359 9.32 12.96 14.29
C LYS A 359 9.25 11.50 14.73
N TRP A 360 8.50 10.66 14.00
CA TRP A 360 8.44 9.23 14.24
C TRP A 360 9.83 8.58 14.10
N LEU A 361 10.51 8.83 12.97
CA LEU A 361 11.84 8.31 12.72
C LEU A 361 12.89 8.84 13.70
N SER A 362 12.84 10.14 14.04
CA SER A 362 13.80 10.72 14.98
C SER A 362 13.71 10.02 16.34
N VAL A 363 12.50 9.79 16.86
CA VAL A 363 12.32 9.06 18.12
C VAL A 363 12.85 7.63 18.03
N ILE A 364 12.70 6.95 16.90
CA ILE A 364 13.24 5.59 16.72
C ILE A 364 14.76 5.59 16.71
N ILE A 365 15.38 6.56 16.04
CA ILE A 365 16.84 6.72 16.00
C ILE A 365 17.38 7.07 17.40
N ASP A 366 16.68 7.92 18.13
CA ASP A 366 17.08 8.42 19.45
C ASP A 366 16.76 7.44 20.59
N THR A 367 15.92 6.42 20.34
CA THR A 367 15.56 5.43 21.36
C THR A 367 16.63 4.34 21.43
N PRO A 368 17.32 4.16 22.58
CA PRO A 368 18.41 3.19 22.70
C PRO A 368 17.98 1.77 22.30
N GLY A 369 18.73 1.17 21.38
CA GLY A 369 18.49 -0.20 20.91
C GLY A 369 17.29 -0.36 19.96
N ALA A 370 16.48 0.67 19.71
CA ALA A 370 15.28 0.55 18.88
C ALA A 370 15.65 0.19 17.42
N LEU A 371 16.65 0.83 16.81
CA LEU A 371 17.07 0.50 15.45
C LEU A 371 17.48 -0.97 15.27
N GLN A 372 18.11 -1.57 16.29
CA GLN A 372 18.63 -2.93 16.23
C GLN A 372 17.60 -3.99 16.62
N ASN A 373 16.66 -3.63 17.49
CA ASN A 373 15.80 -4.59 18.19
C ASN A 373 14.30 -4.32 18.03
N LEU A 374 13.88 -3.21 17.45
CA LEU A 374 12.45 -2.94 17.23
C LEU A 374 11.83 -4.00 16.32
N VAL A 375 12.54 -4.40 15.27
CA VAL A 375 12.13 -5.51 14.40
C VAL A 375 13.09 -6.69 14.60
N HIS A 376 12.57 -7.78 15.16
CA HIS A 376 13.29 -9.03 15.24
C HIS A 376 13.07 -9.83 13.97
N LEU A 377 14.02 -9.72 13.05
CA LEU A 377 14.11 -10.61 11.90
C LEU A 377 14.79 -11.92 12.33
N SER A 378 14.09 -13.04 12.19
CA SER A 378 14.66 -14.35 12.40
C SER A 378 14.85 -15.05 11.06
N ASN A 379 16.08 -15.51 10.82
CA ASN A 379 16.40 -16.38 9.70
C ASN A 379 16.42 -17.81 10.25
N GLU A 380 15.25 -18.42 10.44
CA GLU A 380 15.21 -19.83 10.82
C GLU A 380 15.67 -20.68 9.62
N PRO A 381 16.81 -21.41 9.72
CA PRO A 381 17.30 -22.23 8.61
C PRO A 381 16.27 -23.27 8.15
N ALA A 382 15.43 -23.74 9.09
CA ALA A 382 14.39 -24.73 8.83
C ALA A 382 13.18 -24.20 8.06
N LEU A 383 12.93 -22.88 8.08
CA LEU A 383 11.74 -22.30 7.45
C LEU A 383 11.98 -21.83 6.02
N GLU A 384 13.23 -21.80 5.52
CA GLU A 384 13.64 -21.13 4.26
C GLU A 384 13.17 -19.66 4.14
N LYS A 385 12.64 -19.10 5.24
CA LYS A 385 11.75 -17.94 5.21
C LYS A 385 12.10 -17.04 6.39
N PRO A 386 12.61 -15.82 6.15
CA PRO A 386 12.72 -14.87 7.23
C PRO A 386 11.32 -14.55 7.75
N THR A 387 11.21 -14.52 9.06
CA THR A 387 10.05 -14.04 9.80
C THR A 387 10.43 -12.78 10.54
N GLY A 388 9.45 -11.95 10.84
CA GLY A 388 9.67 -10.66 11.49
C GLY A 388 8.58 -10.40 12.50
N ILE A 389 8.99 -10.03 13.71
CA ILE A 389 8.09 -9.60 14.78
C ILE A 389 8.58 -8.26 15.30
N LEU A 390 7.63 -7.34 15.49
CA LEU A 390 7.88 -6.08 16.18
C LEU A 390 7.92 -6.32 17.70
N SER A 391 8.96 -5.80 18.35
CA SER A 391 9.07 -5.81 19.82
C SER A 391 7.97 -4.95 20.43
N GLU A 392 7.05 -5.56 21.19
CA GLU A 392 5.96 -4.83 21.87
C GLU A 392 6.54 -3.76 22.80
N ASP A 393 7.54 -4.10 23.61
CA ASP A 393 8.08 -3.21 24.64
C ASP A 393 8.75 -1.98 24.02
N LEU A 394 9.59 -2.17 22.99
CA LEU A 394 10.24 -1.05 22.29
C LEU A 394 9.22 -0.20 21.55
N TYR A 395 8.22 -0.81 20.92
CA TYR A 395 7.15 -0.08 20.25
C TYR A 395 6.35 0.80 21.23
N LEU A 396 5.98 0.25 22.39
CA LEU A 396 5.28 1.02 23.42
C LEU A 396 6.16 2.14 23.99
N GLU A 397 7.46 1.90 24.14
CA GLU A 397 8.43 2.92 24.57
C GLU A 397 8.56 4.05 23.55
N ILE A 398 8.62 3.73 22.25
CA ILE A 398 8.63 4.74 21.16
C ILE A 398 7.35 5.57 21.20
N VAL A 399 6.18 4.93 21.29
CA VAL A 399 4.89 5.65 21.39
C VAL A 399 4.87 6.53 22.63
N LYS A 400 5.35 6.04 23.78
CA LYS A 400 5.47 6.84 25.00
C LYS A 400 6.33 8.09 24.77
N ARG A 401 7.51 7.94 24.17
CA ARG A 401 8.42 9.06 23.85
C ARG A 401 7.81 10.06 22.88
N LEU A 402 7.02 9.61 21.90
CA LEU A 402 6.38 10.49 20.92
C LEU A 402 5.36 11.45 21.52
N TYR A 403 4.63 10.99 22.54
CA TYR A 403 3.58 11.75 23.21
C TYR A 403 4.04 12.40 24.53
N CYS A 404 5.23 12.05 25.03
CA CYS A 404 5.82 12.71 26.19
C CYS A 404 6.21 14.17 25.85
N PRO A 405 5.86 15.16 26.69
CA PRO A 405 6.36 16.52 26.54
C PRO A 405 7.89 16.58 26.58
N GLN A 406 8.50 17.41 25.73
CA GLN A 406 9.96 17.51 25.58
C GLN A 406 10.69 17.89 26.88
N ASN A 407 10.01 18.56 27.81
CA ASN A 407 10.57 18.99 29.09
C ASN A 407 10.40 17.96 30.21
N ILE A 408 9.89 16.77 29.91
CA ILE A 408 9.68 15.70 30.89
C ILE A 408 10.45 14.46 30.46
N ASN A 409 11.21 13.87 31.39
CA ASN A 409 11.88 12.61 31.13
C ASN A 409 10.86 11.47 31.03
N SER A 410 10.68 10.94 29.83
CA SER A 410 9.74 9.84 29.55
C SER A 410 10.08 8.56 30.31
N GLU A 411 11.34 8.34 30.71
CA GLU A 411 11.77 7.14 31.43
C GLU A 411 11.20 7.07 32.86
N LEU A 412 10.84 8.23 33.42
CA LEU A 412 10.23 8.35 34.75
C LEU A 412 8.72 8.20 34.74
N LEU A 413 8.12 8.10 33.54
CA LEU A 413 6.68 8.00 33.37
C LEU A 413 6.29 6.62 32.85
N SER A 414 5.19 6.10 33.38
CA SER A 414 4.45 5.01 32.78
C SER A 414 3.70 5.46 31.53
N LEU A 415 3.31 4.49 30.70
CA LEU A 415 2.50 4.75 29.51
C LEU A 415 1.16 5.43 29.87
N ASP A 416 0.52 5.03 30.97
CA ASP A 416 -0.75 5.63 31.39
C ASP A 416 -0.58 7.06 31.90
N GLU A 417 0.52 7.40 32.57
CA GLU A 417 0.83 8.78 32.98
C GLU A 417 1.04 9.69 31.76
N VAL A 418 1.83 9.25 30.78
CA VAL A 418 2.00 9.99 29.51
C VAL A 418 0.66 10.17 28.81
N ARG A 419 -0.21 9.15 28.83
CA ARG A 419 -1.56 9.25 28.27
C ARG A 419 -2.36 10.35 28.98
N GLN A 420 -2.37 10.38 30.30
CA GLN A 420 -3.12 11.40 31.06
C GLN A 420 -2.61 12.81 30.75
N ILE A 421 -1.28 12.99 30.69
CA ILE A 421 -0.65 14.27 30.33
C ILE A 421 -1.02 14.69 28.91
N SER A 422 -1.07 13.74 27.96
CA SER A 422 -1.44 14.00 26.56
C SER A 422 -2.89 14.46 26.39
N ILE A 423 -3.80 14.05 27.30
CA ILE A 423 -5.23 14.41 27.27
C ILE A 423 -5.47 15.81 27.83
N LYS A 424 -4.73 16.20 28.88
CA LYS A 424 -4.90 17.47 29.60
C LYS A 424 -3.55 18.18 29.73
N PRO A 425 -3.29 19.23 28.94
CA PRO A 425 -2.12 20.07 29.18
C PRO A 425 -2.19 20.66 30.60
N PRO A 426 -1.09 20.70 31.36
CA PRO A 426 -1.04 21.36 32.66
C PRO A 426 -1.55 22.81 32.55
N GLY A 427 -2.50 23.19 33.40
CA GLY A 427 -3.03 24.56 33.44
C GLY A 427 -4.00 24.94 32.31
N LYS A 428 -4.41 24.03 31.42
CA LYS A 428 -5.44 24.33 30.39
C LYS A 428 -6.76 23.58 30.67
N PRO A 429 -7.91 24.29 30.66
CA PRO A 429 -9.22 23.67 30.92
C PRO A 429 -9.73 22.80 29.76
N ILE A 430 -9.18 22.98 28.55
CA ILE A 430 -9.67 22.32 27.33
C ILE A 430 -8.68 21.22 26.93
N ARG A 431 -9.19 20.00 26.77
CA ARG A 431 -8.46 18.87 26.17
C ARG A 431 -8.02 19.28 24.78
N HIS A 432 -6.74 19.11 24.45
CA HIS A 432 -6.25 19.39 23.10
C HIS A 432 -6.33 18.08 22.32
N PRO A 433 -7.40 17.83 21.52
CA PRO A 433 -7.61 16.53 20.88
C PRO A 433 -6.48 16.14 19.93
N LYS A 434 -5.67 17.11 19.48
CA LYS A 434 -4.63 16.94 18.45
C LYS A 434 -3.41 16.10 18.86
N LEU A 435 -3.26 15.74 20.13
CA LEU A 435 -2.10 14.99 20.65
C LEU A 435 -2.52 13.85 21.59
N TRP A 436 -3.70 13.30 21.39
CA TRP A 436 -4.17 12.25 22.30
C TRP A 436 -3.44 10.93 22.03
N MET A 437 -2.73 10.42 23.04
CA MET A 437 -2.15 9.08 22.97
C MET A 437 -3.25 8.01 23.08
N PRO A 438 -3.31 7.03 22.15
CA PRO A 438 -4.28 5.94 22.22
C PRO A 438 -4.14 5.08 23.50
N PRO A 439 -5.21 4.42 23.97
CA PRO A 439 -5.10 3.44 25.05
C PRO A 439 -4.19 2.26 24.66
N LYS A 440 -3.56 1.61 25.66
CA LYS A 440 -2.69 0.43 25.46
C LYS A 440 -3.37 -0.70 24.67
N SER A 441 -4.68 -0.92 24.88
CA SER A 441 -5.44 -1.92 24.13
C SER A 441 -5.48 -1.63 22.63
N ALA A 442 -5.68 -0.37 22.23
CA ALA A 442 -5.63 0.04 20.83
C ALA A 442 -4.21 -0.09 20.26
N LEU A 443 -3.18 0.30 21.02
CA LEU A 443 -1.78 0.15 20.61
C LEU A 443 -1.40 -1.32 20.35
N LYS A 444 -1.88 -2.27 21.17
CA LYS A 444 -1.68 -3.71 20.94
C LYS A 444 -2.35 -4.22 19.65
N GLN A 445 -3.46 -3.62 19.24
CA GLN A 445 -4.10 -3.99 17.98
C GLN A 445 -3.36 -3.43 16.78
N VAL A 446 -2.89 -2.19 16.88
CA VAL A 446 -1.98 -1.61 15.88
C VAL A 446 -0.74 -2.48 15.75
N LEU A 447 -0.16 -2.96 16.87
CA LEU A 447 0.96 -3.90 16.85
C LEU A 447 0.66 -5.20 16.07
N LYS A 448 -0.53 -5.79 16.24
CA LYS A 448 -0.94 -6.95 15.44
C LYS A 448 -0.99 -6.64 13.95
N LEU A 449 -1.60 -5.51 13.57
CA LEU A 449 -1.66 -5.06 12.17
C LEU A 449 -0.26 -4.83 11.60
N ILE A 450 0.64 -4.24 12.39
CA ILE A 450 2.04 -4.06 12.02
C ILE A 450 2.71 -5.40 11.76
N ASN A 451 2.54 -6.38 12.64
CA ASN A 451 3.14 -7.70 12.46
C ASN A 451 2.58 -8.41 11.21
N CYS A 452 1.28 -8.25 10.90
CA CYS A 452 0.71 -8.70 9.64
C CYS A 452 1.38 -8.01 8.44
N GLN A 453 1.61 -6.70 8.50
CA GLN A 453 2.29 -5.96 7.43
C GLN A 453 3.77 -6.36 7.28
N ILE A 454 4.49 -6.57 8.39
CA ILE A 454 5.86 -7.07 8.37
C ILE A 454 5.90 -8.45 7.71
N ALA A 455 4.99 -9.36 8.09
CA ALA A 455 4.87 -10.66 7.46
C ALA A 455 4.54 -10.54 5.96
N TYR A 456 3.68 -9.59 5.59
CA TYR A 456 3.34 -9.32 4.19
C TYR A 456 4.56 -8.84 3.40
N LEU A 457 5.33 -7.88 3.93
CA LEU A 457 6.56 -7.38 3.31
C LEU A 457 7.66 -8.45 3.24
N LEU A 458 7.87 -9.24 4.30
CA LEU A 458 8.81 -10.37 4.35
C LEU A 458 8.38 -11.57 3.52
N THR A 459 7.25 -11.45 2.85
CA THR A 459 6.85 -12.46 1.89
C THR A 459 6.98 -11.96 0.47
N THR A 460 7.25 -10.69 0.16
CA THR A 460 7.31 -10.16 -1.22
C THR A 460 7.92 -11.12 -2.25
N TRP A 461 9.11 -11.67 -1.99
CA TRP A 461 9.81 -12.60 -2.90
C TRP A 461 9.21 -14.02 -2.99
N LYS A 462 8.21 -14.37 -2.19
CA LYS A 462 7.62 -15.73 -2.17
C LYS A 462 6.48 -15.80 -3.18
N HIS A 463 6.53 -16.74 -4.10
CA HIS A 463 5.45 -16.94 -5.06
C HIS A 463 4.12 -17.41 -4.40
N ASP A 464 4.17 -18.00 -3.20
CA ASP A 464 3.02 -18.65 -2.56
C ASP A 464 2.45 -17.96 -1.31
N ALA A 465 2.95 -16.80 -0.86
CA ALA A 465 2.39 -16.24 0.38
C ALA A 465 1.03 -15.57 0.15
N VAL A 466 0.12 -15.91 1.05
CA VAL A 466 -1.22 -15.35 1.13
C VAL A 466 -1.14 -14.07 1.95
N LEU A 467 -1.96 -13.07 1.63
CA LEU A 467 -2.23 -11.97 2.55
C LEU A 467 -2.59 -12.57 3.92
N PRO A 468 -2.01 -12.09 5.03
CA PRO A 468 -2.50 -12.46 6.35
C PRO A 468 -4.01 -12.28 6.37
N ASP A 469 -4.74 -13.29 6.82
CA ASP A 469 -6.19 -13.17 6.95
C ASP A 469 -6.47 -12.27 8.17
N PHE A 470 -6.47 -10.96 7.92
CA PHE A 470 -6.74 -9.94 8.93
C PHE A 470 -8.08 -10.18 9.65
N GLN A 471 -8.99 -11.00 9.09
CA GLN A 471 -10.24 -11.42 9.73
C GLN A 471 -10.05 -12.62 10.68
N LYS A 472 -9.26 -13.63 10.30
CA LYS A 472 -8.98 -14.80 11.17
C LYS A 472 -8.16 -14.43 12.40
N ASP A 473 -7.26 -13.45 12.30
CA ASP A 473 -6.42 -13.03 13.43
C ASP A 473 -7.17 -12.12 14.44
N GLY A 474 -8.49 -12.02 14.32
CA GLY A 474 -9.36 -11.28 15.23
C GLY A 474 -9.19 -9.76 15.15
N CYS A 475 -8.47 -9.26 14.15
CA CYS A 475 -8.32 -7.82 13.93
C CYS A 475 -9.56 -7.24 13.24
N LEU A 476 -10.34 -8.07 12.53
CA LEU A 476 -11.51 -7.66 11.78
C LEU A 476 -12.69 -8.65 11.93
N ARG A 477 -13.87 -8.19 12.35
CA ARG A 477 -15.12 -8.97 12.34
C ARG A 477 -16.03 -8.53 11.20
N LYS A 478 -16.67 -9.49 10.53
CA LYS A 478 -17.84 -9.19 9.69
C LYS A 478 -19.08 -9.12 10.57
N ASP A 479 -19.88 -8.05 10.43
CA ASP A 479 -21.22 -8.03 11.03
C ASP A 479 -22.20 -8.93 10.25
N ALA A 480 -23.42 -9.09 10.76
CA ALA A 480 -24.47 -9.90 10.14
C ALA A 480 -24.84 -9.44 8.71
N SER A 481 -24.48 -8.22 8.33
CA SER A 481 -24.66 -7.65 6.99
C SER A 481 -23.42 -7.78 6.10
N GLY A 482 -22.40 -8.53 6.54
CA GLY A 482 -21.16 -8.77 5.80
C GLY A 482 -20.14 -7.63 5.86
N ASN A 483 -20.41 -6.56 6.62
CA ASN A 483 -19.49 -5.43 6.71
C ASN A 483 -18.32 -5.75 7.63
N VAL A 484 -17.11 -5.46 7.18
CA VAL A 484 -15.90 -5.66 7.98
C VAL A 484 -15.72 -4.49 8.96
N HIS A 485 -15.48 -4.80 10.23
CA HIS A 485 -15.23 -3.87 11.33
C HIS A 485 -13.95 -4.27 12.04
N TYR A 486 -13.19 -3.29 12.55
CA TYR A 486 -12.15 -3.61 13.54
C TYR A 486 -12.82 -4.01 14.84
N ASP A 487 -12.56 -5.23 15.31
CA ASP A 487 -13.05 -5.69 16.60
C ASP A 487 -12.10 -5.21 17.69
N PHE A 488 -12.32 -3.99 18.18
CA PHE A 488 -11.46 -3.41 19.21
C PHE A 488 -11.62 -4.09 20.59
N GLY A 489 -12.45 -5.12 20.72
CA GLY A 489 -12.82 -5.72 21.98
C GLY A 489 -13.68 -4.76 22.79
N LYS A 490 -14.90 -5.18 23.15
CA LYS A 490 -15.69 -4.43 24.14
C LYS A 490 -14.95 -4.46 25.47
N ASP A 491 -14.37 -3.34 25.91
CA ASP A 491 -13.83 -3.23 27.26
C ASP A 491 -15.01 -3.23 28.24
N ALA A 492 -15.20 -4.32 28.98
CA ALA A 492 -16.30 -4.49 29.93
C ALA A 492 -16.37 -3.37 30.99
N ARG A 493 -15.28 -2.62 31.20
CA ARG A 493 -15.27 -1.44 32.09
C ARG A 493 -16.03 -0.25 31.51
N ILE A 494 -16.09 -0.12 30.18
CA ILE A 494 -16.83 0.96 29.48
C ILE A 494 -18.33 0.65 29.46
N GLU A 495 -18.72 -0.61 29.29
CA GLU A 495 -20.13 -1.03 29.42
C GLU A 495 -20.64 -0.79 30.86
N LYS A 496 -19.81 -1.07 31.88
CA LYS A 496 -20.13 -0.79 33.30
C LYS A 496 -20.28 0.70 33.59
N LEU A 497 -19.51 1.56 32.92
CA LEU A 497 -19.67 3.02 32.98
C LEU A 497 -20.93 3.49 32.24
N ARG A 498 -21.36 2.82 31.17
CA ARG A 498 -22.64 3.11 30.50
C ARG A 498 -23.85 2.75 31.36
N THR A 499 -23.86 1.60 32.02
CA THR A 499 -24.97 1.20 32.91
C THR A 499 -25.03 1.97 34.22
N ASN A 500 -23.93 2.60 34.66
CA ASN A 500 -23.91 3.40 35.88
C ASN A 500 -24.26 4.89 35.63
N TYR A 501 -24.35 5.31 34.37
CA TYR A 501 -24.62 6.71 33.97
C TYR A 501 -25.72 6.86 32.89
N ALA A 502 -26.39 5.77 32.54
CA ALA A 502 -27.73 5.77 31.94
C ALA A 502 -28.75 5.51 33.05
#